data_AF-A0A1J3CV54-F1
#
_entry.id   AF-A0A1J3CV54-F1
#
_cell.length_a   1.000
_cell.length_b   1.000
_cell.length_c   1.000
_cell.angle_alpha   90.00
_cell.angle_beta   90.00
_cell.angle_gamma   90.00
#
_symmetry.space_group_name_H-M   'P 1'
#
loop_
_entity.id
_entity.type
_entity.pdbx_description
1 polymer ?
#
loop_
_entity_poly.entity_id
_entity_poly.type
_entity_poly.pdbx_seq_one_letter_code
_entity_poly.pdbx_strand_id
1 'polypeptide(L)'
;PPAKPPVKPPVYPPTKAPVKPPVKPPVKPPVSPPAKPPVKPPVYPPTKAPVKPPVSPPTKPPVSPPAKPPVMPPVYPPKFNRSLVAVRGTVFCKSCKYAYSDSLTGAKPVEGALVRLLCKGRKKIVAETETDKNGYFLLLGPKTVTNYGFRGCRVYLVKSKDNKCNKVSKLYNGDVGAVLRPEKAPGKSKLVINKVIYGLFTVGPFAFNPVCPK
;
A
#
# COMPACT_ATOMS: atom_id res chain seq x y z
N PRO A 1 -55.94 -41.92 9.42
CA PRO A 1 -55.07 -42.01 10.63
C PRO A 1 -53.59 -41.75 10.29
N PRO A 2 -53.09 -40.52 10.50
CA PRO A 2 -51.66 -40.24 10.44
C PRO A 2 -51.14 -39.66 11.77
N ALA A 3 -50.04 -40.19 12.29
CA ALA A 3 -48.95 -39.41 12.90
C ALA A 3 -47.85 -40.34 13.44
N LYS A 4 -46.67 -40.25 12.84
CA LYS A 4 -45.40 -40.71 13.44
C LYS A 4 -44.94 -39.69 14.52
N PRO A 5 -44.13 -40.12 15.51
CA PRO A 5 -43.66 -39.32 16.65
C PRO A 5 -42.23 -38.76 16.39
N PRO A 6 -41.45 -38.24 17.38
CA PRO A 6 -41.69 -37.26 18.45
C PRO A 6 -40.59 -36.14 18.44
N VAL A 7 -40.47 -35.40 19.56
CA VAL A 7 -39.28 -34.67 20.10
C VAL A 7 -39.39 -33.15 20.13
N LYS A 8 -39.62 -32.65 21.35
CA LYS A 8 -39.49 -31.24 21.76
C LYS A 8 -38.01 -30.86 21.87
N PRO A 9 -37.56 -29.68 21.40
CA PRO A 9 -36.23 -29.19 21.72
C PRO A 9 -36.16 -28.66 23.16
N PRO A 10 -35.06 -28.90 23.90
CA PRO A 10 -34.86 -28.32 25.22
C PRO A 10 -34.54 -26.83 25.13
N VAL A 11 -35.24 -26.06 25.96
CA VAL A 11 -34.98 -24.65 26.27
C VAL A 11 -33.70 -24.57 27.12
N TYR A 12 -32.68 -23.88 26.63
CA TYR A 12 -31.56 -23.42 27.45
C TYR A 12 -31.49 -21.90 27.40
N PRO A 13 -31.35 -21.26 28.57
CA PRO A 13 -30.30 -20.26 28.67
C PRO A 13 -29.50 -20.44 29.97
N PRO A 14 -28.16 -20.55 29.91
CA PRO A 14 -27.33 -20.15 31.02
C PRO A 14 -26.93 -18.69 30.81
N THR A 15 -27.59 -17.82 31.56
CA THR A 15 -27.05 -16.56 32.08
C THR A 15 -25.63 -16.75 32.61
N LYS A 16 -24.64 -16.02 32.04
CA LYS A 16 -23.50 -15.40 32.76
C LYS A 16 -22.69 -14.51 31.81
N ALA A 17 -22.74 -13.20 32.08
CA ALA A 17 -21.80 -12.21 31.55
C ALA A 17 -20.56 -12.09 32.48
N PRO A 18 -19.63 -11.16 32.21
CA PRO A 18 -18.35 -11.36 31.54
C PRO A 18 -17.17 -11.57 32.51
N VAL A 19 -16.23 -12.44 32.17
CA VAL A 19 -14.99 -12.61 32.93
C VAL A 19 -13.91 -11.66 32.39
N LYS A 20 -13.51 -10.76 33.29
CA LYS A 20 -12.40 -9.79 33.32
C LYS A 20 -11.21 -10.01 32.36
N PRO A 21 -10.63 -8.94 31.79
CA PRO A 21 -9.27 -8.95 31.25
C PRO A 21 -8.22 -8.65 32.35
N PRO A 22 -7.11 -9.40 32.42
CA PRO A 22 -5.87 -8.96 33.06
C PRO A 22 -4.76 -8.94 31.97
N VAL A 23 -3.81 -8.00 31.82
CA VAL A 23 -3.00 -7.21 32.75
C VAL A 23 -2.32 -6.07 31.95
N LYS A 24 -2.29 -4.88 32.55
CA LYS A 24 -1.36 -3.72 32.44
C LYS A 24 -0.47 -3.52 31.18
N PRO A 25 -0.42 -2.28 30.62
CA PRO A 25 0.61 -1.88 29.66
C PRO A 25 1.98 -1.67 30.35
N PRO A 26 3.11 -2.06 29.73
CA PRO A 26 4.42 -1.69 30.23
C PRO A 26 4.78 -0.24 29.86
N VAL A 27 5.00 0.55 30.91
CA VAL A 27 6.16 1.44 31.09
C VAL A 27 6.30 2.65 30.15
N LYS A 28 5.98 3.81 30.74
CA LYS A 28 6.59 5.17 30.64
C LYS A 28 7.49 5.46 29.43
N PRO A 29 7.24 6.55 28.67
CA PRO A 29 8.25 7.10 27.78
C PRO A 29 9.41 7.68 28.61
N PRO A 30 10.67 7.33 28.31
CA PRO A 30 11.79 8.02 28.92
C PRO A 30 12.20 9.22 28.04
N VAL A 31 12.61 10.26 28.76
CA VAL A 31 13.56 11.31 28.37
C VAL A 31 12.99 12.58 27.71
N SER A 32 12.94 13.59 28.56
CA SER A 32 13.10 15.04 28.35
C SER A 32 13.70 15.51 27.01
N PRO A 33 13.28 16.68 26.49
CA PRO A 33 14.00 17.35 25.42
C PRO A 33 15.44 17.67 25.85
N PRO A 34 16.45 17.54 24.96
CA PRO A 34 17.80 18.00 25.25
C PRO A 34 17.79 19.49 25.59
N ALA A 35 18.28 19.81 26.78
CA ALA A 35 18.58 21.17 27.17
C ALA A 35 19.76 21.69 26.34
N LYS A 36 19.50 22.81 25.64
CA LYS A 36 20.44 23.82 25.12
C LYS A 36 21.35 23.41 23.93
N PRO A 37 21.41 24.23 22.87
CA PRO A 37 22.53 24.18 21.93
C PRO A 37 23.81 24.70 22.62
N PRO A 38 24.96 24.02 22.49
CA PRO A 38 26.24 24.68 22.68
C PRO A 38 26.55 25.44 21.38
N VAL A 39 26.95 26.72 21.47
CA VAL A 39 28.03 27.35 20.68
C VAL A 39 28.01 28.84 21.04
N LYS A 40 28.97 29.26 21.86
CA LYS A 40 29.64 30.55 21.67
C LYS A 40 31.00 30.23 21.04
N PRO A 41 31.44 30.93 19.98
CA PRO A 41 32.79 30.74 19.45
C PRO A 41 33.85 31.24 20.45
N PRO A 42 35.03 30.62 20.52
CA PRO A 42 36.15 31.16 21.28
C PRO A 42 36.58 32.51 20.72
N VAL A 43 36.66 33.49 21.60
CA VAL A 43 37.15 34.84 21.32
C VAL A 43 38.61 34.86 21.82
N TYR A 44 39.53 34.94 20.86
CA TYR A 44 41.00 35.14 20.94
C TYR A 44 41.95 33.96 21.27
N PRO A 45 43.16 33.94 20.64
CA PRO A 45 44.20 32.95 20.87
C PRO A 45 45.13 33.37 22.03
N PRO A 46 45.56 32.46 22.92
CA PRO A 46 46.71 32.71 23.78
C PRO A 46 48.00 32.27 23.07
N THR A 47 48.74 33.27 22.63
CA THR A 47 50.17 33.23 22.40
C THR A 47 50.91 32.90 23.70
N LYS A 48 51.73 31.85 23.69
CA LYS A 48 53.04 31.67 24.33
C LYS A 48 53.28 30.20 24.71
N ALA A 49 54.41 29.68 24.24
CA ALA A 49 54.94 28.37 24.58
C ALA A 49 55.50 28.34 26.02
N PRO A 50 55.21 27.31 26.82
CA PRO A 50 56.00 26.99 28.00
C PRO A 50 57.17 26.06 27.64
N VAL A 51 58.33 26.47 28.14
CA VAL A 51 59.65 25.86 28.05
C VAL A 51 59.82 24.80 29.15
N LYS A 52 60.44 23.66 28.79
CA LYS A 52 61.05 22.55 29.59
C LYS A 52 60.22 21.29 29.93
N PRO A 53 60.84 20.10 29.86
CA PRO A 53 60.18 18.80 30.00
C PRO A 53 60.21 18.26 31.45
N PRO A 54 59.13 17.62 31.94
CA PRO A 54 59.21 16.79 33.14
C PRO A 54 59.82 15.42 32.84
N VAL A 55 60.76 15.05 33.70
CA VAL A 55 61.52 13.80 33.76
C VAL A 55 60.66 12.68 34.39
N SER A 56 60.90 11.44 33.94
CA SER A 56 60.52 10.11 34.48
C SER A 56 59.24 9.43 33.93
N PRO A 57 59.32 8.15 33.50
CA PRO A 57 58.17 7.37 33.03
C PRO A 57 57.46 6.64 34.19
N PRO A 58 56.11 6.60 34.24
CA PRO A 58 55.39 5.68 35.11
C PRO A 58 55.56 4.24 34.61
N THR A 59 56.19 3.43 35.45
CA THR A 59 56.35 1.99 35.34
C THR A 59 55.01 1.30 35.60
N LYS A 60 54.37 0.76 34.53
CA LYS A 60 53.58 -0.49 34.45
C LYS A 60 52.45 -0.40 33.40
N PRO A 61 52.30 -1.38 32.50
CA PRO A 61 51.16 -1.45 31.60
C PRO A 61 49.89 -1.91 32.37
N PRO A 62 48.73 -1.23 32.23
CA PRO A 62 47.46 -1.81 32.60
C PRO A 62 47.14 -2.96 31.63
N VAL A 63 46.77 -4.07 32.24
CA VAL A 63 46.42 -5.34 31.63
C VAL A 63 45.15 -5.21 30.76
N SER A 64 45.14 -5.99 29.67
CA SER A 64 44.03 -6.38 28.78
C SER A 64 43.56 -5.39 27.69
N PRO A 65 43.47 -5.83 26.41
CA PRO A 65 42.80 -5.05 25.39
C PRO A 65 41.29 -4.99 25.66
N PRO A 66 40.62 -3.85 25.43
CA PRO A 66 39.16 -3.80 25.46
C PRO A 66 38.60 -4.82 24.47
N ALA A 67 37.70 -5.66 24.95
CA ALA A 67 36.92 -6.56 24.10
C ALA A 67 36.37 -5.76 22.92
N LYS A 68 36.62 -6.25 21.69
CA LYS A 68 36.10 -5.66 20.46
C LYS A 68 34.62 -5.32 20.68
N PRO A 69 34.17 -4.08 20.43
CA PRO A 69 32.75 -3.78 20.49
C PRO A 69 32.02 -4.76 19.58
N PRO A 70 30.86 -5.31 19.99
CA PRO A 70 30.08 -6.16 19.12
C PRO A 70 29.83 -5.38 17.84
N VAL A 71 30.41 -5.87 16.74
CA VAL A 71 30.10 -5.39 15.40
C VAL A 71 28.66 -5.78 15.17
N MET A 72 27.73 -4.90 15.56
CA MET A 72 26.36 -5.01 15.08
C MET A 72 26.49 -4.98 13.56
N PRO A 73 25.99 -5.98 12.84
CA PRO A 73 25.93 -5.89 11.39
C PRO A 73 25.23 -4.57 11.08
N PRO A 74 25.69 -3.81 10.05
CA PRO A 74 25.03 -2.58 9.68
C PRO A 74 23.54 -2.89 9.59
N VAL A 75 22.75 -2.22 10.42
CA VAL A 75 21.30 -2.21 10.28
C VAL A 75 21.09 -1.56 8.93
N TYR A 76 21.03 -2.40 7.90
CA TYR A 76 20.60 -1.98 6.58
C TYR A 76 19.28 -1.25 6.83
N PRO A 77 19.12 0.01 6.39
CA PRO A 77 17.80 0.61 6.38
C PRO A 77 16.87 -0.40 5.70
N PRO A 78 15.66 -0.63 6.22
CA PRO A 78 14.77 -1.66 5.68
C PRO A 78 14.77 -1.48 4.18
N LYS A 79 15.19 -2.52 3.43
CA LYS A 79 15.21 -2.50 1.98
C LYS A 79 13.83 -2.06 1.56
N PHE A 80 13.74 -0.80 1.20
CA PHE A 80 12.54 -0.15 0.74
C PHE A 80 12.25 -0.85 -0.59
N ASN A 81 11.47 -1.93 -0.51
CA ASN A 81 11.26 -2.89 -1.59
C ASN A 81 10.57 -2.16 -2.73
N ARG A 82 11.38 -1.56 -3.61
CA ARG A 82 10.93 -0.87 -4.79
C ARG A 82 10.27 -1.92 -5.67
N SER A 83 8.95 -1.91 -5.69
CA SER A 83 8.14 -2.76 -6.54
C SER A 83 7.58 -1.93 -7.69
N LEU A 84 7.42 -2.59 -8.83
CA LEU A 84 6.67 -2.02 -9.95
C LEU A 84 5.18 -1.96 -9.60
N VAL A 85 4.41 -1.21 -10.36
CA VAL A 85 2.97 -1.07 -10.13
C VAL A 85 2.21 -2.06 -11.00
N ALA A 86 1.39 -2.91 -10.40
CA ALA A 86 0.35 -3.67 -11.10
C ALA A 86 -1.02 -3.24 -10.58
N VAL A 87 -1.96 -3.01 -11.49
CA VAL A 87 -3.31 -2.58 -11.14
C VAL A 87 -4.30 -3.64 -11.58
N ARG A 88 -5.20 -4.03 -10.69
CA ARG A 88 -6.34 -4.87 -11.02
C ARG A 88 -7.66 -4.16 -10.81
N GLY A 89 -8.66 -4.56 -11.58
CA GLY A 89 -10.02 -4.06 -11.46
C GLY A 89 -10.98 -4.85 -12.34
N THR A 90 -12.23 -4.42 -12.36
CA THR A 90 -13.28 -5.00 -13.18
C THR A 90 -14.01 -3.92 -13.96
N VAL A 91 -14.56 -4.27 -15.12
CA VAL A 91 -15.31 -3.39 -16.00
C VAL A 91 -16.64 -4.04 -16.35
N PHE A 92 -17.73 -3.29 -16.17
CA PHE A 92 -19.08 -3.74 -16.45
C PHE A 92 -19.80 -2.84 -17.44
N CYS A 93 -20.81 -3.39 -18.10
CA CYS A 93 -21.81 -2.65 -18.84
C CYS A 93 -23.04 -2.53 -17.96
N LYS A 94 -23.45 -1.31 -17.65
CA LYS A 94 -24.66 -1.09 -16.84
C LYS A 94 -25.89 -1.57 -17.59
N SER A 95 -26.92 -1.97 -16.84
CA SER A 95 -28.23 -2.25 -17.43
C SER A 95 -28.96 -0.95 -17.73
N CYS A 96 -29.87 -0.98 -18.71
CA CYS A 96 -30.64 0.20 -19.11
C CYS A 96 -31.47 0.81 -17.97
N LYS A 97 -31.99 -0.04 -17.07
CA LYS A 97 -32.73 0.39 -15.88
C LYS A 97 -31.91 1.32 -14.98
N TYR A 98 -30.59 1.13 -14.94
CA TYR A 98 -29.68 1.86 -14.06
C TYR A 98 -28.64 2.69 -14.83
N ALA A 99 -28.89 2.99 -16.11
CA ALA A 99 -27.94 3.73 -16.96
C ALA A 99 -27.51 5.07 -16.35
N TYR A 100 -28.40 5.74 -15.60
CA TYR A 100 -28.14 7.05 -14.98
C TYR A 100 -27.89 7.01 -13.46
N SER A 101 -27.89 5.83 -12.83
CA SER A 101 -27.59 5.71 -11.39
C SER A 101 -26.21 5.11 -11.14
N ASP A 102 -25.69 5.22 -9.92
CA ASP A 102 -24.39 4.61 -9.57
C ASP A 102 -24.48 3.09 -9.30
N SER A 103 -25.62 2.47 -9.60
CA SER A 103 -25.84 1.05 -9.37
C SER A 103 -25.29 0.17 -10.50
N LEU A 104 -24.69 -0.96 -10.10
CA LEU A 104 -24.25 -2.04 -10.98
C LEU A 104 -25.23 -3.23 -11.00
N THR A 105 -26.45 -3.06 -10.46
CA THR A 105 -27.46 -4.13 -10.48
C THR A 105 -27.82 -4.53 -11.91
N GLY A 106 -27.72 -5.83 -12.22
CA GLY A 106 -27.95 -6.36 -13.56
C GLY A 106 -26.91 -5.94 -14.59
N ALA A 107 -25.77 -5.38 -14.17
CA ALA A 107 -24.67 -5.07 -15.07
C ALA A 107 -23.99 -6.36 -15.56
N LYS A 108 -23.51 -6.35 -16.80
CA LYS A 108 -22.84 -7.50 -17.43
C LYS A 108 -21.34 -7.24 -17.52
N PRO A 109 -20.48 -8.25 -17.34
CA PRO A 109 -19.04 -8.07 -17.56
C PRO A 109 -18.76 -7.70 -19.01
N VAL A 110 -17.76 -6.83 -19.23
CA VAL A 110 -17.36 -6.41 -20.58
C VAL A 110 -16.03 -7.02 -20.93
N GLU A 111 -16.00 -7.88 -21.95
CA GLU A 111 -14.77 -8.44 -22.51
C GLU A 111 -14.12 -7.48 -23.50
N GLY A 112 -12.78 -7.38 -23.49
CA GLY A 112 -12.02 -6.58 -24.44
C GLY A 112 -12.13 -5.06 -24.24
N ALA A 113 -12.56 -4.59 -23.07
CA ALA A 113 -12.55 -3.17 -22.73
C ALA A 113 -11.11 -2.67 -22.53
N LEU A 114 -10.77 -1.57 -23.20
CA LEU A 114 -9.45 -0.95 -23.12
C LEU A 114 -9.34 -0.07 -21.88
N VAL A 115 -8.38 -0.38 -21.03
CA VAL A 115 -8.08 0.33 -19.79
C VAL A 115 -6.66 0.89 -19.86
N ARG A 116 -6.49 2.15 -19.46
CA ARG A 116 -5.24 2.91 -19.60
C ARG A 116 -4.73 3.42 -18.26
N LEU A 117 -3.45 3.19 -17.96
CA LEU A 117 -2.74 3.80 -16.83
C LEU A 117 -1.93 5.00 -17.32
N LEU A 118 -2.14 6.16 -16.70
CA LEU A 118 -1.40 7.39 -16.94
C LEU A 118 -0.81 7.93 -15.63
N CYS A 119 0.48 8.29 -15.64
CA CYS A 119 1.16 8.86 -14.48
C CYS A 119 1.72 10.27 -14.78
N LYS A 120 1.52 11.20 -13.85
CA LYS A 120 2.09 12.55 -13.90
C LYS A 120 3.62 12.46 -13.71
N GLY A 121 4.40 12.63 -14.78
CA GLY A 121 5.86 12.46 -14.78
C GLY A 121 6.51 12.52 -16.18
N ARG A 122 7.84 12.39 -16.25
CA ARG A 122 8.72 12.94 -17.31
C ARG A 122 8.50 12.48 -18.77
N LYS A 123 7.75 11.42 -19.11
CA LYS A 123 7.27 11.15 -20.49
C LYS A 123 6.04 10.24 -20.47
N LYS A 124 4.90 10.68 -21.04
CA LYS A 124 3.75 9.90 -21.57
C LYS A 124 3.70 8.40 -21.21
N ILE A 125 3.52 8.03 -19.94
CA ILE A 125 3.38 6.62 -19.60
C ILE A 125 1.93 6.21 -19.85
N VAL A 126 1.74 5.33 -20.85
CA VAL A 126 0.46 4.79 -21.29
C VAL A 126 0.61 3.28 -21.33
N ALA A 127 0.49 2.62 -20.18
CA ALA A 127 0.30 1.17 -20.18
C ALA A 127 -1.19 0.90 -20.42
N GLU A 128 -1.49 0.00 -21.34
CA GLU A 128 -2.85 -0.38 -21.68
C GLU A 128 -3.01 -1.88 -21.53
N THR A 129 -4.23 -2.30 -21.22
CA THR A 129 -4.62 -3.71 -21.22
C THR A 129 -6.08 -3.81 -21.62
N GLU A 130 -6.47 -5.02 -22.01
CA GLU A 130 -7.85 -5.37 -22.29
C GLU A 130 -8.41 -6.25 -21.16
N THR A 131 -9.71 -6.15 -20.93
CA THR A 131 -10.40 -7.03 -19.98
C THR A 131 -10.62 -8.44 -20.54
N ASP A 132 -10.65 -9.42 -19.65
CA ASP A 132 -11.02 -10.80 -19.96
C ASP A 132 -12.55 -10.99 -20.08
N LYS A 133 -12.97 -12.25 -20.31
CA LYS A 133 -14.39 -12.67 -20.41
C LYS A 133 -15.24 -12.30 -19.19
N ASN A 134 -14.62 -12.14 -18.02
CA ASN A 134 -15.29 -11.77 -16.77
C ASN A 134 -15.26 -10.26 -16.52
N GLY A 135 -14.76 -9.47 -17.48
CA GLY A 135 -14.56 -8.04 -17.33
C GLY A 135 -13.41 -7.69 -16.40
N TYR A 136 -12.59 -8.65 -15.98
CA TYR A 136 -11.44 -8.42 -15.13
C TYR A 136 -10.23 -8.00 -15.96
N PHE A 137 -9.41 -7.10 -15.42
CA PHE A 137 -8.14 -6.75 -16.02
C PHE A 137 -7.01 -6.75 -14.99
N LEU A 138 -5.82 -7.13 -15.45
CA LEU A 138 -4.57 -6.94 -14.75
C LEU A 138 -3.63 -6.11 -15.64
N LEU A 139 -3.44 -4.85 -15.26
CA LEU A 139 -2.60 -3.90 -15.97
C LEU A 139 -1.22 -3.84 -15.31
N LEU A 140 -0.19 -4.21 -16.06
CA LEU A 140 1.20 -4.09 -15.62
C LEU A 140 1.74 -2.71 -16.02
N GLY A 141 2.06 -1.88 -15.03
CA GLY A 141 2.69 -0.59 -15.28
C GLY A 141 4.09 -0.77 -15.88
N PRO A 142 4.62 0.25 -16.59
CA PRO A 142 5.97 0.14 -17.13
C PRO A 142 7.00 0.09 -16.01
N LYS A 143 8.20 -0.41 -16.37
CA LYS A 143 9.33 -0.55 -15.44
C LYS A 143 9.82 0.77 -14.81
N THR A 144 9.38 1.91 -15.35
CA THR A 144 9.70 3.26 -14.84
C THR A 144 8.82 3.71 -13.68
N VAL A 145 7.63 3.11 -13.49
CA VAL A 145 6.69 3.46 -12.42
C VAL A 145 6.84 2.49 -11.27
N THR A 146 7.15 3.02 -10.10
CA THR A 146 7.28 2.22 -8.87
C THR A 146 6.30 2.66 -7.80
N ASN A 147 6.19 1.85 -6.75
CA ASN A 147 5.35 2.08 -5.58
C ASN A 147 5.58 3.42 -4.84
N TYR A 148 6.59 4.22 -5.19
CA TYR A 148 6.79 5.58 -4.67
C TYR A 148 6.04 6.64 -5.50
N GLY A 149 5.93 6.41 -6.81
CA GLY A 149 5.32 7.35 -7.75
C GLY A 149 3.83 7.11 -8.02
N PHE A 150 3.24 6.04 -7.45
CA PHE A 150 1.86 5.63 -7.77
C PHE A 150 0.81 6.71 -7.46
N ARG A 151 1.06 7.60 -6.51
CA ARG A 151 0.13 8.70 -6.17
C ARG A 151 -0.10 9.68 -7.33
N GLY A 152 0.88 9.81 -8.22
CA GLY A 152 0.77 10.58 -9.45
C GLY A 152 0.07 9.82 -10.59
N CYS A 153 -0.28 8.55 -10.40
CA CYS A 153 -0.90 7.71 -11.40
C CYS A 153 -2.42 7.64 -11.28
N ARG A 154 -3.08 7.48 -12.41
CA ARG A 154 -4.53 7.34 -12.56
C ARG A 154 -4.86 6.31 -13.63
N VAL A 155 -5.92 5.55 -13.43
CA VAL A 155 -6.43 4.59 -14.41
C VAL A 155 -7.73 5.10 -15.02
N TYR A 156 -7.81 5.05 -16.34
CA TYR A 156 -8.92 5.54 -17.15
C TYR A 156 -9.54 4.39 -17.91
N LEU A 157 -10.86 4.40 -18.01
CA LEU A 157 -11.60 3.56 -18.93
C LEU A 157 -11.66 4.27 -20.28
N VAL A 158 -11.21 3.62 -21.36
CA VAL A 158 -11.04 4.27 -22.66
C VAL A 158 -12.19 3.95 -23.60
N LYS A 159 -12.34 2.67 -23.95
CA LYS A 159 -13.35 2.21 -24.93
C LYS A 159 -13.69 0.74 -24.73
N SER A 160 -14.85 0.34 -25.22
CA SER A 160 -15.30 -1.04 -25.31
C SER A 160 -15.32 -1.50 -26.77
N LYS A 161 -15.23 -2.81 -27.00
CA LYS A 161 -15.50 -3.42 -28.32
C LYS A 161 -17.00 -3.45 -28.64
N ASP A 162 -17.86 -3.41 -27.61
CA ASP A 162 -19.31 -3.40 -27.79
C ASP A 162 -19.83 -1.98 -28.01
N ASN A 163 -20.32 -1.70 -29.22
CA ASN A 163 -20.93 -0.42 -29.59
C ASN A 163 -22.20 -0.11 -28.78
N LYS A 164 -22.91 -1.13 -28.30
CA LYS A 164 -24.09 -0.94 -27.41
C LYS A 164 -23.66 -0.51 -26.01
N CYS A 165 -22.38 -0.62 -25.65
CA CYS A 165 -21.89 -0.27 -24.33
C CYS A 165 -20.48 0.33 -24.35
N ASN A 166 -20.35 1.48 -25.01
CA ASN A 166 -19.06 2.16 -25.22
C ASN A 166 -18.97 3.54 -24.53
N LYS A 167 -20.08 4.07 -23.99
CA LYS A 167 -20.06 5.39 -23.34
C LYS A 167 -19.48 5.28 -21.93
N VAL A 168 -18.29 5.81 -21.68
CA VAL A 168 -17.64 5.75 -20.35
C VAL A 168 -18.54 6.37 -19.28
N SER A 169 -18.71 5.66 -18.16
CA SER A 169 -19.44 6.16 -17.00
C SER A 169 -18.53 6.93 -16.05
N LYS A 170 -19.12 7.89 -15.31
CA LYS A 170 -18.44 8.62 -14.22
C LYS A 170 -18.23 7.76 -12.97
N LEU A 171 -18.84 6.58 -12.93
CA LEU A 171 -18.76 5.66 -11.80
C LEU A 171 -17.29 5.34 -11.44
N TYR A 172 -16.95 5.49 -10.16
CA TYR A 172 -15.59 5.32 -9.63
C TYR A 172 -14.49 6.12 -10.36
N ASN A 173 -14.84 7.26 -10.97
CA ASN A 173 -13.93 8.11 -11.74
C ASN A 173 -13.32 7.40 -12.97
N GLY A 174 -14.08 6.53 -13.63
CA GLY A 174 -13.62 5.87 -14.86
C GLY A 174 -13.27 6.85 -16.00
N ASP A 175 -13.94 8.00 -16.05
CA ASP A 175 -13.76 9.06 -17.04
C ASP A 175 -12.61 10.03 -16.71
N VAL A 176 -12.53 10.50 -15.46
CA VAL A 176 -11.55 11.50 -15.01
C VAL A 176 -10.28 10.88 -14.41
N GLY A 177 -10.25 9.57 -14.22
CA GLY A 177 -9.10 8.82 -13.75
C GLY A 177 -9.21 8.40 -12.27
N ALA A 178 -9.25 7.10 -12.04
CA ALA A 178 -9.34 6.50 -10.72
C ALA A 178 -7.98 6.50 -10.00
N VAL A 179 -8.03 6.74 -8.69
CA VAL A 179 -6.86 6.66 -7.80
C VAL A 179 -6.52 5.19 -7.55
N LEU A 180 -5.24 4.84 -7.68
CA LEU A 180 -4.74 3.52 -7.29
C LEU A 180 -4.78 3.34 -5.77
N ARG A 181 -5.44 2.28 -5.30
CA ARG A 181 -5.50 1.91 -3.87
C ARG A 181 -4.60 0.70 -3.62
N PRO A 182 -3.60 0.76 -2.73
CA PRO A 182 -2.77 -0.39 -2.42
C PRO A 182 -3.60 -1.54 -1.85
N GLU A 183 -3.35 -2.77 -2.33
CA GLU A 183 -3.95 -3.97 -1.75
C GLU A 183 -3.32 -4.24 -0.37
N LYS A 184 -4.14 -4.24 0.68
CA LYS A 184 -3.67 -4.40 2.07
C LYS A 184 -3.77 -5.83 2.58
N ALA A 185 -4.48 -6.73 1.88
CA ALA A 185 -4.65 -8.09 2.33
C ALA A 185 -3.29 -8.83 2.38
N PRO A 186 -2.97 -9.52 3.50
CA PRO A 186 -1.73 -10.28 3.63
C PRO A 186 -1.65 -11.34 2.53
N GLY A 187 -0.50 -11.45 1.88
CA GLY A 187 -0.26 -12.38 0.75
C GLY A 187 -0.83 -11.94 -0.61
N LYS A 188 -1.70 -10.92 -0.68
CA LYS A 188 -2.26 -10.41 -1.95
C LYS A 188 -1.65 -9.07 -2.39
N SER A 189 -0.85 -8.44 -1.56
CA SER A 189 -0.26 -7.11 -1.81
C SER A 189 0.87 -7.10 -2.83
N LYS A 190 1.42 -8.26 -3.18
CA LYS A 190 2.54 -8.40 -4.12
C LYS A 190 2.26 -9.52 -5.12
N LEU A 191 2.73 -9.32 -6.34
CA LEU A 191 2.66 -10.28 -7.43
C LEU A 191 4.06 -10.44 -8.01
N VAL A 192 4.46 -11.69 -8.28
CA VAL A 192 5.74 -11.98 -8.93
C VAL A 192 5.46 -12.51 -10.33
N ILE A 193 5.88 -11.76 -11.35
CA ILE A 193 5.78 -12.16 -12.75
C ILE A 193 7.18 -12.11 -13.33
N ASN A 194 7.65 -13.21 -13.93
CA ASN A 194 8.96 -13.29 -14.57
C ASN A 194 10.12 -12.81 -13.66
N LYS A 195 10.11 -13.24 -12.39
CA LYS A 195 11.07 -12.82 -11.34
C LYS A 195 11.05 -11.33 -10.99
N VAL A 196 10.09 -10.55 -11.50
CA VAL A 196 9.89 -9.13 -11.17
C VAL A 196 8.77 -8.99 -10.15
N ILE A 197 8.99 -8.18 -9.11
CA ILE A 197 8.03 -7.93 -8.03
C ILE A 197 7.18 -6.70 -8.37
N TYR A 198 5.87 -6.91 -8.42
CA TYR A 198 4.87 -5.86 -8.54
C TYR A 198 4.12 -5.69 -7.22
N GLY A 199 3.94 -4.45 -6.79
CA GLY A 199 2.94 -4.12 -5.78
C GLY A 199 1.57 -4.10 -6.42
N LEU A 200 0.60 -4.77 -5.80
CA LEU A 200 -0.76 -4.86 -6.32
C LEU A 200 -1.60 -3.67 -5.83
N PHE A 201 -2.28 -3.02 -6.77
CA PHE A 201 -3.20 -1.93 -6.52
C PHE A 201 -4.57 -2.27 -7.09
N THR A 202 -5.62 -1.77 -6.47
CA THR A 202 -7.01 -1.93 -6.89
C THR A 202 -7.59 -0.60 -7.34
N VAL A 203 -8.47 -0.67 -8.34
CA VAL A 203 -9.28 0.45 -8.86
C VAL A 203 -10.66 -0.06 -9.26
N GLY A 204 -11.62 0.85 -9.42
CA GLY A 204 -12.96 0.48 -9.88
C GLY A 204 -13.73 -0.33 -8.83
N PRO A 205 -14.90 -0.90 -9.19
CA PRO A 205 -15.30 -1.34 -10.53
C PRO A 205 -15.58 -0.20 -11.51
N PHE A 206 -15.18 -0.32 -12.76
CA PHE A 206 -15.54 0.65 -13.80
C PHE A 206 -16.79 0.21 -14.55
N ALA A 207 -17.41 1.17 -15.24
CA ALA A 207 -18.55 0.86 -16.07
C ALA A 207 -18.66 1.69 -17.34
N PHE A 208 -19.27 1.09 -18.36
CA PHE A 208 -19.85 1.78 -19.50
C PHE A 208 -21.37 1.93 -19.30
N ASN A 209 -21.91 3.01 -19.84
CA ASN A 209 -23.33 3.22 -19.98
C ASN A 209 -23.82 2.57 -21.28
N PRO A 210 -24.91 1.80 -21.24
CA PRO A 210 -25.49 1.19 -22.41
C PRO A 210 -26.20 2.22 -23.30
N VAL A 211 -26.32 1.91 -24.58
CA VAL A 211 -27.26 2.55 -25.50
C VAL A 211 -28.60 1.83 -25.35
N CYS A 212 -29.58 2.52 -24.79
CA CYS A 212 -30.88 1.94 -24.51
C CYS A 212 -31.85 2.21 -25.65
N PRO A 213 -32.69 1.22 -26.03
CA PRO A 213 -33.81 1.48 -26.91
C PRO A 213 -34.72 2.54 -26.25
N LYS A 214 -35.27 3.42 -27.08
CA LYS A 214 -36.28 4.40 -26.66
C LYS A 214 -37.62 3.72 -26.43
#